data_AF-A0A6B1BDC8-F1
#
_entry.id   AF-A0A6B1BDC8-F1
#
_cell.length_a   1.000
_cell.length_b   1.000
_cell.length_c   1.000
_cell.angle_alpha   90.00
_cell.angle_beta   90.00
_cell.angle_gamma   90.00
#
_symmetry.space_group_name_H-M   'P 1'
#
loop_
_entity.id
_entity.type
_entity.pdbx_description
1 polymer ?
#
loop_
_entity_poly.entity_id
_entity_poly.type
_entity_poly.pdbx_seq_one_letter_code
_entity_poly.pdbx_strand_id
1 'polypeptide(L)'
;NLTIANSSPALPPPSAFVTTWQTTTSNESITIPARGTYTIDWGDGTTEEGVSGSWTHTYGEAGSHTIRISDGIEKFSLAGSEDAHKLASIDQWGYAKWTSMHKAFQGASGMIYGATDVPDLSGVTDARRMFEGAAAFDGDLSGWDVSCVKDISSMF
;
A
#
# COMPACT_ATOMS: atom_id res chain seq x y z
N ASN A 1 -9.48 38.39 8.52
CA ASN A 1 -8.06 38.06 8.75
C ASN A 1 -7.91 36.57 8.75
N LEU A 2 -7.15 36.08 7.78
CA LEU A 2 -6.87 34.68 7.47
C LEU A 2 -6.09 34.02 8.61
N THR A 3 -6.54 32.84 9.07
CA THR A 3 -5.64 31.86 9.70
C THR A 3 -5.37 30.79 8.68
N ILE A 4 -4.13 30.80 8.19
CA ILE A 4 -3.57 29.86 7.22
C ILE A 4 -3.61 28.46 7.85
N ALA A 5 -4.35 27.55 7.24
CA ALA A 5 -4.22 26.12 7.53
C ALA A 5 -2.80 25.73 7.10
N ASN A 6 -1.95 25.44 8.07
CA ASN A 6 -0.61 24.95 7.84
C ASN A 6 -0.73 23.48 7.44
N SER A 7 -1.09 23.20 6.19
CA SER A 7 -1.10 21.84 5.63
C SER A 7 0.33 21.43 5.28
N SER A 8 1.16 21.29 6.31
CA SER A 8 2.25 20.33 6.24
C SER A 8 1.58 18.97 6.39
N PRO A 9 1.72 18.01 5.45
CA PRO A 9 1.37 16.64 5.79
C PRO A 9 2.20 16.30 7.03
N ALA A 10 1.54 15.98 8.14
CA ALA A 10 2.23 15.40 9.27
C ALA A 10 3.04 14.23 8.71
N LEU A 11 4.33 14.14 9.06
CA LEU A 11 5.10 12.93 8.81
C LEU A 11 4.21 11.75 9.17
N PRO A 12 4.01 10.76 8.27
CA PRO A 12 3.20 9.61 8.61
C PRO A 12 3.71 9.08 9.95
N PRO A 13 2.83 8.69 10.87
CA PRO A 13 3.32 8.00 12.05
C PRO A 13 4.22 6.85 11.55
N PRO A 14 5.42 6.63 12.12
CA PRO A 14 6.39 5.66 11.61
C PRO A 14 5.86 4.22 11.57
N SER A 15 4.61 4.00 12.01
CA SER A 15 3.88 2.75 11.98
C SER A 15 3.05 2.47 10.73
N ALA A 16 2.71 3.48 9.91
CA ALA A 16 1.77 3.28 8.81
C ALA A 16 2.42 2.65 7.57
N PHE A 17 1.69 1.76 6.90
CA PHE A 17 1.95 1.38 5.52
C PHE A 17 1.46 2.49 4.60
N VAL A 18 2.35 3.07 3.79
CA VAL A 18 2.06 4.25 2.97
C VAL A 18 2.26 3.93 1.49
N THR A 19 1.25 4.25 0.70
CA THR A 19 1.25 4.06 -0.75
C THR A 19 0.71 5.28 -1.45
N THR A 20 1.19 5.53 -2.67
CA THR A 20 0.62 6.55 -3.54
C THR A 20 -0.08 5.91 -4.73
N TRP A 21 -1.26 6.41 -5.03
CA TRP A 21 -2.15 5.92 -6.09
C TRP A 21 -2.50 7.06 -7.04
N GLN A 22 -2.79 6.73 -8.29
CA GLN A 22 -3.17 7.70 -9.32
C GLN A 22 -4.60 7.44 -9.81
N THR A 23 -5.42 8.49 -9.80
CA THR A 23 -6.67 8.55 -10.56
C THR A 23 -6.50 9.47 -11.77
N THR A 24 -7.14 9.15 -12.88
CA THR A 24 -6.99 9.88 -14.15
C THR A 24 -8.15 10.78 -14.50
N THR A 25 -9.32 10.51 -13.94
CA THR A 25 -10.55 11.29 -14.10
C THR A 25 -11.23 11.54 -12.77
N SER A 26 -12.05 12.60 -12.73
CA SER A 26 -12.87 12.94 -11.55
C SER A 26 -13.85 11.81 -11.22
N ASN A 27 -14.10 11.59 -9.93
CA ASN A 27 -14.99 10.54 -9.42
C ASN A 27 -14.53 9.11 -9.71
N GLU A 28 -13.23 8.91 -9.96
CA GLU A 28 -12.63 7.58 -9.92
C GLU A 28 -12.47 7.10 -8.48
N SER A 29 -12.64 5.79 -8.30
CA SER A 29 -12.45 5.13 -7.01
C SER A 29 -11.12 4.39 -6.95
N ILE A 30 -10.62 4.20 -5.72
CA ILE A 30 -9.54 3.27 -5.39
C ILE A 30 -10.07 2.30 -4.34
N THR A 31 -9.87 1.02 -4.60
CA THR A 31 -10.14 -0.07 -3.67
C THR A 31 -8.84 -0.54 -3.04
N ILE A 32 -8.81 -0.61 -1.71
CA ILE A 32 -7.71 -1.18 -0.93
C ILE A 32 -8.08 -2.64 -0.59
N PRO A 33 -7.52 -3.65 -1.29
CA PRO A 33 -7.83 -5.05 -1.03
C PRO A 33 -6.99 -5.62 0.11
N ALA A 34 -7.35 -5.25 1.33
CA ALA A 34 -6.62 -5.61 2.55
C ALA A 34 -7.44 -6.47 3.52
N ARG A 35 -6.74 -7.09 4.49
CA ARG A 35 -7.30 -7.81 5.64
C ARG A 35 -6.57 -7.44 6.91
N GLY A 36 -7.22 -7.68 8.05
CA GLY A 36 -6.79 -7.25 9.36
C GLY A 36 -7.82 -6.33 9.99
N THR A 37 -7.42 -5.57 10.99
CA THR A 37 -8.23 -4.50 11.60
C THR A 37 -7.38 -3.24 11.66
N TYR A 38 -7.74 -2.26 10.86
CA TYR A 38 -6.91 -1.08 10.63
C TYR A 38 -7.76 0.18 10.41
N THR A 39 -7.09 1.32 10.44
CA THR A 39 -7.59 2.60 9.97
C THR A 39 -7.00 2.90 8.60
N ILE A 40 -7.81 3.44 7.69
CA ILE A 40 -7.38 4.01 6.41
C ILE A 40 -7.51 5.53 6.48
N ASP A 41 -6.45 6.25 6.19
CA ASP A 41 -6.46 7.68 5.85
C ASP A 41 -6.29 7.80 4.33
N TRP A 42 -7.30 8.35 3.65
CA TRP A 42 -7.34 8.49 2.19
C TRP A 42 -6.55 9.69 1.67
N GLY A 43 -6.00 10.53 2.56
CA GLY A 43 -5.15 11.66 2.19
C GLY A 43 -5.92 12.90 1.72
N ASP A 44 -7.25 12.85 1.67
CA ASP A 44 -8.14 13.96 1.32
C ASP A 44 -8.90 14.55 2.52
N GLY A 45 -8.52 14.13 3.73
CA GLY A 45 -9.18 14.51 4.98
C GLY A 45 -10.29 13.56 5.42
N THR A 46 -10.55 12.48 4.66
CA THR A 46 -11.46 11.39 5.06
C THR A 46 -10.70 10.19 5.61
N THR A 47 -11.32 9.50 6.57
CA THR A 47 -10.74 8.34 7.24
C THR A 47 -11.80 7.28 7.52
N GLU A 48 -11.39 6.01 7.47
CA GLU A 48 -12.20 4.86 7.88
C GLU A 48 -11.52 4.17 9.06
N GLU A 49 -12.18 4.11 10.23
CA GLU A 49 -11.58 3.60 11.46
C GLU A 49 -12.07 2.18 11.81
N GLY A 50 -11.17 1.34 12.32
CA GLY A 50 -11.53 0.00 12.81
C GLY A 50 -12.10 -0.93 11.75
N VAL A 51 -11.76 -0.69 10.48
CA VAL A 51 -12.28 -1.43 9.34
C VAL A 51 -11.56 -2.76 9.16
N SER A 52 -12.24 -3.68 8.49
CA SER A 52 -11.68 -4.96 8.06
C SER A 52 -12.13 -5.28 6.63
N GLY A 53 -11.28 -5.95 5.86
CA GLY A 53 -11.58 -6.34 4.48
C GLY A 53 -11.35 -5.22 3.46
N SER A 54 -11.80 -5.41 2.22
CA SER A 54 -11.61 -4.42 1.17
C SER A 54 -12.50 -3.19 1.36
N TRP A 55 -11.94 -2.00 1.18
CA TRP A 55 -12.66 -0.72 1.22
C TRP A 55 -12.40 0.08 -0.04
N THR A 56 -13.44 0.77 -0.51
CA THR A 56 -13.40 1.58 -1.74
C THR A 56 -13.73 3.01 -1.38
N HIS A 57 -12.94 3.95 -1.90
CA HIS A 57 -13.15 5.38 -1.75
C HIS A 57 -13.14 6.07 -3.10
N THR A 58 -13.95 7.11 -3.26
CA THR A 58 -14.08 7.86 -4.51
C THR A 58 -13.51 9.26 -4.35
N TYR A 59 -12.56 9.62 -5.20
CA TYR A 59 -11.95 10.94 -5.21
C TYR A 59 -12.70 11.87 -6.16
N GLY A 60 -13.15 13.01 -5.65
CA GLY A 60 -13.88 14.00 -6.46
C GLY A 60 -13.03 14.59 -7.59
N GLU A 61 -11.72 14.67 -7.41
CA GLU A 61 -10.76 15.16 -8.40
C GLU A 61 -9.75 14.07 -8.78
N ALA A 62 -9.31 14.11 -10.04
CA ALA A 62 -8.23 13.26 -10.52
C ALA A 62 -6.89 13.68 -9.90
N GLY A 63 -5.97 12.73 -9.73
CA GLY A 63 -4.61 13.04 -9.35
C GLY A 63 -3.94 11.99 -8.47
N SER A 64 -2.91 12.44 -7.77
CA SER A 64 -2.08 11.63 -6.89
C SER A 64 -2.63 11.64 -5.48
N HIS A 65 -2.88 10.45 -4.93
CA HIS A 65 -3.46 10.28 -3.59
C HIS A 65 -2.54 9.44 -2.72
N THR A 66 -2.12 9.99 -1.58
CA THR A 66 -1.30 9.27 -0.60
C THR A 66 -2.20 8.64 0.45
N ILE A 67 -2.28 7.32 0.44
CA ILE A 67 -3.09 6.52 1.35
C ILE A 67 -2.20 5.95 2.46
N ARG A 68 -2.65 6.09 3.70
CA ARG A 68 -1.96 5.57 4.90
C ARG A 68 -2.83 4.54 5.60
N ILE A 69 -2.26 3.37 5.87
CA ILE A 69 -2.95 2.28 6.56
C ILE A 69 -2.19 1.99 7.86
N SER A 70 -2.91 1.93 8.99
CA SER A 70 -2.30 1.65 10.29
C SER A 70 -1.71 0.23 10.38
N ASP A 71 -0.92 -0.03 11.43
CA ASP A 71 -0.16 -1.26 11.68
C ASP A 71 -0.99 -2.56 11.76
N GLY A 72 -2.30 -2.47 11.96
CA GLY A 72 -3.19 -3.63 12.02
C GLY A 72 -3.54 -4.29 10.67
N ILE A 73 -2.95 -3.82 9.56
CA ILE A 73 -3.03 -4.53 8.28
C ILE A 73 -2.20 -5.82 8.32
N GLU A 74 -2.80 -6.93 7.89
CA GLU A 74 -2.20 -8.26 7.93
C GLU A 74 -1.94 -8.85 6.55
N LYS A 75 -2.75 -8.46 5.56
CA LYS A 75 -2.62 -8.88 4.16
C LYS A 75 -3.08 -7.76 3.24
N PHE A 76 -2.43 -7.66 2.09
CA PHE A 76 -2.79 -6.81 0.97
C PHE A 76 -2.61 -7.64 -0.30
N SER A 77 -3.55 -7.61 -1.25
CA SER A 77 -3.40 -8.37 -2.51
C SER A 77 -4.15 -7.73 -3.66
N LEU A 78 -3.40 -7.31 -4.67
CA LEU A 78 -3.95 -6.77 -5.93
C LEU A 78 -4.38 -7.85 -6.93
N ALA A 79 -4.42 -9.12 -6.52
CA ALA A 79 -4.78 -10.23 -7.39
C ALA A 79 -6.19 -10.06 -7.98
N GLY A 80 -6.27 -9.82 -9.30
CA GLY A 80 -7.54 -9.58 -9.98
C GLY A 80 -8.17 -8.22 -9.68
N SER A 81 -7.45 -7.31 -9.01
CA SER A 81 -7.92 -5.95 -8.78
C SER A 81 -7.88 -5.14 -10.08
N GLU A 82 -9.00 -4.51 -10.43
CA GLU A 82 -9.04 -3.54 -11.52
C GLU A 82 -8.18 -2.32 -11.22
N ASP A 83 -7.97 -2.00 -9.94
CA ASP A 83 -7.19 -0.85 -9.49
C ASP A 83 -5.68 -1.15 -9.43
N ALA A 84 -5.22 -2.36 -9.75
CA ALA A 84 -3.80 -2.73 -9.62
C ALA A 84 -2.86 -1.76 -10.34
N HIS A 85 -3.25 -1.32 -11.54
CA HIS A 85 -2.50 -0.36 -12.37
C HIS A 85 -2.50 1.07 -11.82
N LYS A 86 -3.36 1.40 -10.84
CA LYS A 86 -3.43 2.72 -10.20
C LYS A 86 -2.40 2.88 -9.09
N LEU A 87 -1.85 1.79 -8.54
CA LEU A 87 -0.78 1.87 -7.55
C LEU A 87 0.49 2.42 -8.22
N ALA A 88 0.93 3.59 -7.79
CA ALA A 88 2.09 4.27 -8.37
C ALA A 88 3.36 4.07 -7.55
N SER A 89 3.28 3.98 -6.22
CA SER A 89 4.45 3.70 -5.39
C SER A 89 4.10 3.08 -4.05
N ILE A 90 5.06 2.31 -3.53
CA ILE A 90 5.16 2.01 -2.10
C ILE A 90 6.13 3.02 -1.51
N ASP A 91 5.68 3.81 -0.53
CA ASP A 91 6.43 4.93 0.03
C ASP A 91 6.97 4.63 1.44
N GLN A 92 6.33 3.71 2.16
CA GLN A 92 6.75 3.25 3.49
C GLN A 92 6.09 1.91 3.85
N TRP A 93 6.83 0.99 4.48
CA TRP A 93 6.32 -0.28 5.00
C TRP A 93 5.68 -0.14 6.38
N GLY A 94 6.28 0.65 7.26
CA GLY A 94 5.82 0.83 8.63
C GLY A 94 5.88 -0.46 9.45
N TYR A 95 5.00 -0.58 10.45
CA TYR A 95 4.93 -1.73 11.36
C TYR A 95 3.73 -2.65 11.05
N ALA A 96 3.35 -2.74 9.78
CA ALA A 96 2.29 -3.63 9.34
C ALA A 96 2.53 -5.09 9.76
N LYS A 97 1.49 -5.75 10.26
CA LYS A 97 1.54 -7.10 10.84
C LYS A 97 1.38 -8.18 9.77
N TRP A 98 2.23 -8.14 8.75
CA TRP A 98 2.11 -9.01 7.59
C TRP A 98 2.12 -10.49 7.95
N THR A 99 1.09 -11.21 7.50
CA THR A 99 0.99 -12.68 7.63
C THR A 99 1.17 -13.38 6.28
N SER A 100 1.06 -12.63 5.17
CA SER A 100 1.31 -13.11 3.82
C SER A 100 1.54 -11.93 2.87
N MET A 101 2.45 -12.12 1.91
CA MET A 101 2.71 -11.22 0.78
C MET A 101 2.28 -11.83 -0.56
N HIS A 102 1.51 -12.92 -0.54
CA HIS A 102 1.05 -13.62 -1.73
C HIS A 102 0.26 -12.66 -2.64
N LYS A 103 0.81 -12.39 -3.84
CA LYS A 103 0.23 -11.47 -4.83
C LYS A 103 -0.04 -10.06 -4.29
N ALA A 104 0.80 -9.57 -3.37
CA ALA A 104 0.58 -8.25 -2.76
C ALA A 104 0.47 -7.14 -3.81
N PHE A 105 1.42 -7.10 -4.75
CA PHE A 105 1.54 -6.09 -5.78
C PHE A 105 1.41 -6.66 -7.20
N GLN A 106 0.72 -7.80 -7.34
CA GLN A 106 0.53 -8.46 -8.64
C GLN A 106 -0.15 -7.50 -9.63
N GLY A 107 0.43 -7.36 -10.82
CA GLY A 107 -0.12 -6.55 -11.91
C GLY A 107 -0.02 -5.03 -11.71
N ALA A 108 0.65 -4.56 -10.66
CA ALA A 108 0.95 -3.14 -10.45
C ALA A 108 2.06 -2.66 -11.40
N SER A 109 1.78 -2.66 -12.70
CA SER A 109 2.79 -2.54 -13.76
C SER A 109 3.55 -1.22 -13.76
N GLY A 110 2.93 -0.14 -13.28
CA GLY A 110 3.53 1.20 -13.16
C GLY A 110 4.08 1.52 -11.77
N MET A 111 4.02 0.60 -10.82
CA MET A 111 4.44 0.84 -9.44
C MET A 111 5.97 0.87 -9.34
N ILE A 112 6.50 1.99 -8.82
CA ILE A 112 7.91 2.16 -8.48
C ILE A 112 8.16 1.93 -6.98
N TYR A 113 9.40 1.63 -6.62
CA TYR A 113 9.78 1.47 -5.21
C TYR A 113 10.34 2.78 -4.63
N GLY A 114 9.50 3.49 -3.86
CA GLY A 114 9.87 4.73 -3.17
C GLY A 114 10.12 4.57 -1.67
N ALA A 115 10.07 3.34 -1.16
CA ALA A 115 10.09 3.08 0.27
C ALA A 115 11.42 3.47 0.90
N THR A 116 11.35 4.13 2.06
CA THR A 116 12.53 4.58 2.83
C THR A 116 12.94 3.61 3.96
N ASP A 117 12.14 2.57 4.17
CA ASP A 117 12.29 1.51 5.14
C ASP A 117 12.17 0.12 4.48
N VAL A 118 12.32 -0.93 5.28
CA VAL A 118 12.17 -2.33 4.85
C VAL A 118 10.98 -2.97 5.58
N PRO A 119 10.28 -3.94 4.96
CA PRO A 119 9.16 -4.61 5.60
C PRO A 119 9.63 -5.52 6.74
N ASP A 120 8.87 -5.56 7.83
CA ASP A 120 8.92 -6.66 8.78
C ASP A 120 8.20 -7.88 8.18
N LEU A 121 8.98 -8.88 7.76
CA LEU A 121 8.48 -10.15 7.20
C LEU A 121 8.56 -11.29 8.20
N SER A 122 8.81 -11.03 9.49
CA SER A 122 8.95 -12.07 10.51
C SER A 122 7.69 -12.95 10.66
N GLY A 123 6.51 -12.42 10.33
CA GLY A 123 5.24 -13.13 10.29
C GLY A 123 4.86 -13.76 8.94
N VAL A 124 5.66 -13.56 7.88
CA VAL A 124 5.32 -13.95 6.50
C VAL A 124 5.98 -15.27 6.12
N THR A 125 5.17 -16.24 5.68
CA THR A 125 5.68 -17.50 5.13
C THR A 125 5.49 -17.65 3.61
N ASP A 126 4.62 -16.86 3.00
CA ASP A 126 4.25 -16.93 1.57
C ASP A 126 4.32 -15.54 0.95
N ALA A 127 5.26 -15.37 0.01
CA ALA A 127 5.49 -14.17 -0.81
C ALA A 127 5.44 -14.50 -2.31
N ARG A 128 4.71 -15.57 -2.69
CA ARG A 128 4.54 -15.93 -4.10
C ARG A 128 3.95 -14.80 -4.89
N ARG A 129 4.47 -14.57 -6.10
CA ARG A 129 3.88 -13.62 -7.07
C ARG A 129 3.71 -12.21 -6.51
N MET A 130 4.49 -11.85 -5.48
CA MET A 130 4.37 -10.57 -4.79
C MET A 130 4.48 -9.39 -5.77
N PHE A 131 5.38 -9.48 -6.74
CA PHE A 131 5.63 -8.49 -7.79
C PHE A 131 5.40 -9.05 -9.20
N GLU A 132 4.66 -10.16 -9.35
CA GLU A 132 4.36 -10.76 -10.66
C GLU A 132 3.63 -9.72 -11.54
N GLY A 133 4.28 -9.28 -12.63
CA GLY A 133 3.74 -8.26 -13.53
C GLY A 133 3.89 -6.79 -13.05
N ALA A 134 4.59 -6.53 -11.95
CA ALA A 134 4.98 -5.19 -11.52
C ALA A 134 6.20 -4.70 -12.33
N ALA A 135 5.98 -4.43 -13.62
CA ALA A 135 7.05 -4.21 -14.61
C ALA A 135 7.98 -3.02 -14.30
N ALA A 136 7.50 -2.00 -13.59
CA ALA A 136 8.28 -0.83 -13.18
C ALA A 136 9.01 -1.01 -11.84
N PHE A 137 8.82 -2.13 -11.15
CA PHE A 137 9.47 -2.38 -9.87
C PHE A 137 10.99 -2.56 -10.03
N ASP A 138 11.77 -1.73 -9.36
CA ASP A 138 13.23 -1.74 -9.36
C ASP A 138 13.85 -1.59 -7.95
N GLY A 139 13.06 -1.86 -6.91
CA GLY A 139 13.45 -1.67 -5.52
C GLY A 139 14.61 -2.57 -5.06
N ASP A 140 15.52 -1.99 -4.26
CA ASP A 140 16.56 -2.75 -3.58
C ASP A 140 15.95 -3.59 -2.44
N LEU A 141 16.12 -4.91 -2.54
CA LEU A 141 15.63 -5.88 -1.56
C LEU A 141 16.73 -6.40 -0.62
N SER A 142 17.97 -5.90 -0.74
CA SER A 142 19.12 -6.42 0.00
C SER A 142 18.98 -6.32 1.52
N GLY A 143 18.16 -5.36 2.00
CA GLY A 143 17.87 -5.17 3.42
C GLY A 143 16.70 -6.01 3.97
N TRP A 144 16.01 -6.79 3.13
CA TRP A 144 14.84 -7.55 3.57
C TRP A 144 15.27 -8.82 4.32
N ASP A 145 14.76 -8.99 5.55
CA ASP A 145 14.88 -10.26 6.26
C ASP A 145 13.80 -11.23 5.79
N VAL A 146 14.18 -12.13 4.89
CA VAL A 146 13.31 -13.17 4.33
C VAL A 146 13.43 -14.53 5.05
N SER A 147 14.07 -14.59 6.23
CA SER A 147 14.36 -15.86 6.92
C SER A 147 13.11 -16.70 7.28
N CYS A 148 11.96 -16.05 7.49
CA CYS A 148 10.69 -16.73 7.76
C CYS A 148 9.92 -17.13 6.48
N VAL A 149 10.29 -16.57 5.32
CA VAL A 149 9.57 -16.77 4.07
C VAL A 149 9.96 -18.12 3.46
N LYS A 150 8.96 -18.97 3.23
CA LYS A 150 9.16 -20.34 2.72
C LYS A 150 8.93 -20.46 1.23
N ASP A 151 8.08 -19.59 0.67
CA ASP A 151 7.71 -19.65 -0.73
C ASP A 151 7.81 -18.26 -1.37
N ILE A 152 8.76 -18.14 -2.30
CA ILE A 152 9.02 -16.96 -3.14
C ILE A 152 8.82 -17.29 -4.62
N SER A 153 8.08 -18.36 -4.94
CA SER A 153 7.91 -18.79 -6.32
C SER A 153 7.19 -17.73 -7.16
N SER A 154 7.74 -17.49 -8.36
CA SER A 154 7.27 -16.45 -9.30
C SER A 154 7.19 -15.05 -8.68
N MET A 155 8.06 -14.70 -7.72
CA MET A 155 8.00 -13.41 -7.01
C MET A 155 8.02 -12.20 -7.97
N PHE A 156 8.73 -12.31 -9.11
CA PHE A 156 8.81 -11.31 -10.17
C PHE A 156 8.26 -11.88 -11.49
#